data_AF-A0A1Q6QX36-F1
#
_entry.id   AF-A0A1Q6QX36-F1
#
_cell.length_a   1.000
_cell.length_b   1.000
_cell.length_c   1.000
_cell.angle_alpha   90.00
_cell.angle_beta   90.00
_cell.angle_gamma   90.00
#
_symmetry.space_group_name_H-M   'P 1'
#
loop_
_entity.id
_entity.type
_entity.pdbx_description
1 polymer ?
#
loop_
_entity_poly.entity_id
_entity_poly.type
_entity_poly.pdbx_seq_one_letter_code
_entity_poly.pdbx_strand_id
1 'polypeptide(L)'
;MNKIEYFNKEYSYIKDNKKREDLKLLVNELPDYFFDIPASSTGKYHPDFAKSEHGLVKHTKVAVRFAKELLDNPGLNNFSDNEKDIIIMAIVLHDGCKSGRVKEKYTRFDHPLVVCELIKESRSKLSLTDEEFNLLIRVISSHMGIWNKDYNGNEVLPIPKDKYQRFVHMCDYLSSKRFIDVRFDGIDIRD
;
A
#
# COMPACT_ATOMS: atom_id res chain seq x y z
N MET A 1 6.24 -0.13 20.00
CA MET A 1 6.81 -0.36 18.66
C MET A 1 7.02 0.99 17.98
N ASN A 2 8.18 1.25 17.38
CA ASN A 2 8.39 2.46 16.58
C ASN A 2 7.95 2.21 15.13
N LYS A 3 6.67 2.40 14.85
CA LYS A 3 6.04 2.09 13.55
C LYS A 3 6.67 2.84 12.38
N ILE A 4 7.12 4.06 12.63
CA ILE A 4 7.62 4.96 11.60
C ILE A 4 8.88 4.36 10.96
N GLU A 5 9.76 3.73 11.74
CA GLU A 5 11.06 3.23 11.26
C GLU A 5 10.95 2.12 10.19
N TYR A 6 9.81 1.43 10.09
CA TYR A 6 9.60 0.34 9.14
C TYR A 6 9.68 0.77 7.68
N PHE A 7 9.46 2.06 7.35
CA PHE A 7 9.44 2.54 5.96
C PHE A 7 10.43 3.67 5.68
N ASN A 8 11.54 3.75 6.44
CA ASN A 8 12.54 4.81 6.30
C ASN A 8 13.07 4.97 4.87
N LYS A 9 13.31 3.85 4.17
CA LYS A 9 13.75 3.85 2.78
C LYS A 9 12.65 4.37 1.85
N GLU A 10 11.42 3.92 2.02
CA GLU A 10 10.29 4.30 1.18
C GLU A 10 9.92 5.79 1.35
N TYR A 11 10.04 6.34 2.56
CA TYR A 11 9.87 7.78 2.80
C TYR A 11 10.89 8.62 2.03
N SER A 12 12.09 8.09 1.78
CA SER A 12 13.12 8.80 1.01
C SER A 12 12.76 8.95 -0.48
N TYR A 13 11.79 8.17 -0.97
CA TYR A 13 11.31 8.26 -2.35
C TYR A 13 10.31 9.41 -2.56
N ILE A 14 9.70 9.91 -1.49
CA ILE A 14 8.80 11.07 -1.54
C ILE A 14 9.62 12.34 -1.58
N LYS A 15 9.41 13.17 -2.61
CA LYS A 15 10.14 14.42 -2.82
C LYS A 15 9.67 15.53 -1.88
N ASP A 16 8.36 15.70 -1.73
CA ASP A 16 7.77 16.73 -0.87
C ASP A 16 7.92 16.37 0.62
N ASN A 17 8.61 17.22 1.37
CA ASN A 17 8.84 17.01 2.80
C ASN A 17 7.53 16.96 3.62
N LYS A 18 6.52 17.76 3.26
CA LYS A 18 5.24 17.76 3.99
C LYS A 18 4.48 16.47 3.76
N LYS A 19 4.46 15.96 2.53
CA LYS A 19 3.87 14.65 2.19
C LYS A 19 4.59 13.50 2.87
N ARG A 20 5.91 13.62 3.05
CA ARG A 20 6.69 12.64 3.81
C ARG A 20 6.26 12.60 5.28
N GLU A 21 6.05 13.74 5.91
CA GLU A 21 5.57 13.80 7.30
C GLU A 21 4.10 13.34 7.43
N ASP A 22 3.24 13.69 6.47
CA ASP A 22 1.87 13.17 6.39
C ASP A 22 1.85 11.64 6.30
N LEU A 23 2.73 11.04 5.48
CA LEU A 23 2.84 9.58 5.38
C LEU A 23 3.29 8.94 6.70
N LYS A 24 4.31 9.51 7.37
CA LYS A 24 4.77 9.00 8.66
C LYS A 24 3.66 9.04 9.72
N LEU A 25 2.88 10.12 9.73
CA LEU A 25 1.71 10.24 10.61
C LEU A 25 0.72 9.11 10.31
N LEU A 26 0.35 8.91 9.05
CA LEU A 26 -0.59 7.86 8.64
C LEU A 26 -0.08 6.44 8.93
N VAL A 27 1.22 6.17 8.73
CA VAL A 27 1.84 4.88 9.09
C VAL A 27 1.75 4.64 10.59
N ASN A 28 1.93 5.68 11.41
CA ASN A 28 1.84 5.55 12.87
C ASN A 28 0.41 5.24 13.35
N GLU A 29 -0.62 5.64 12.59
CA GLU A 29 -2.04 5.36 12.85
C GLU A 29 -2.47 3.93 12.40
N LEU A 30 -1.62 3.21 11.66
CA LEU A 30 -1.89 1.82 11.26
C LEU A 30 -1.91 0.88 12.47
N PRO A 31 -2.75 -0.17 12.46
CA PRO A 31 -2.81 -1.13 13.54
C PRO A 31 -1.51 -1.92 13.69
N ASP A 32 -1.12 -2.24 14.93
CA ASP A 32 0.17 -2.88 15.23
C ASP A 32 0.38 -4.18 14.45
N TYR A 33 -0.70 -4.96 14.25
CA TYR A 33 -0.60 -6.23 13.54
C TYR A 33 -0.09 -6.09 12.11
N PHE A 34 -0.30 -4.94 11.44
CA PHE A 34 0.17 -4.72 10.07
C PHE A 34 1.68 -4.97 9.96
N PHE A 35 2.42 -4.61 11.01
CA PHE A 35 3.86 -4.73 11.06
C PHE A 35 4.31 -6.17 11.30
N ASP A 36 3.50 -7.04 11.90
CA ASP A 36 3.93 -8.37 12.35
C ASP A 36 3.44 -9.52 11.45
N ILE A 37 2.23 -9.40 10.88
CA ILE A 37 1.55 -10.53 10.22
C ILE A 37 2.18 -10.92 8.87
N PRO A 38 2.03 -12.18 8.44
CA PRO A 38 2.28 -12.56 7.06
C PRO A 38 1.29 -11.85 6.12
N ALA A 39 1.68 -11.60 4.87
CA ALA A 39 0.81 -10.97 3.88
C ALA A 39 -0.31 -11.92 3.40
N SER A 40 -0.07 -13.23 3.51
CA SER A 40 -1.02 -14.27 3.11
C SER A 40 -0.96 -15.47 4.06
N SER A 41 -2.12 -15.86 4.59
CA SER A 41 -2.26 -16.99 5.52
C SER A 41 -2.25 -18.37 4.85
N THR A 42 -2.54 -18.45 3.54
CA THR A 42 -2.65 -19.75 2.82
C THR A 42 -1.45 -20.06 1.92
N GLY A 43 -0.61 -19.07 1.60
CA GLY A 43 0.63 -19.26 0.84
C GLY A 43 0.48 -19.76 -0.60
N LYS A 44 -0.75 -19.98 -1.09
CA LYS A 44 -1.03 -20.64 -2.37
C LYS A 44 -0.57 -19.84 -3.59
N TYR A 45 -0.52 -18.51 -3.47
CA TYR A 45 -0.26 -17.61 -4.60
C TYR A 45 0.86 -16.58 -4.36
N HIS A 46 1.46 -16.52 -3.16
CA HIS A 46 2.38 -15.45 -2.77
C HIS A 46 3.86 -15.92 -2.69
N PRO A 47 4.84 -15.02 -2.89
CA PRO A 47 6.26 -15.25 -2.66
C PRO A 47 6.59 -15.80 -1.26
N ASP A 48 7.76 -16.40 -1.10
CA ASP A 48 8.15 -16.97 0.20
C ASP A 48 8.39 -15.90 1.27
N PHE A 49 8.90 -14.72 0.92
CA PHE A 49 9.06 -13.62 1.87
C PHE A 49 7.72 -13.13 2.44
N ALA A 50 6.62 -13.28 1.69
CA ALA A 50 5.29 -12.84 2.12
C ALA A 50 4.71 -13.71 3.24
N LYS A 51 5.32 -14.87 3.50
CA LYS A 51 4.92 -15.85 4.51
C LYS A 51 5.72 -15.70 5.82
N SER A 52 6.78 -14.91 5.82
CA SER A 52 7.62 -14.73 7.01
C SER A 52 6.97 -13.78 8.01
N GLU A 53 7.59 -13.67 9.19
CA GLU A 53 7.42 -12.50 10.06
C GLU A 53 7.60 -11.21 9.25
N HIS A 54 6.78 -10.20 9.55
CA HIS A 54 6.70 -8.94 8.81
C HIS A 54 6.33 -9.12 7.33
N GLY A 55 5.73 -10.25 6.96
CA GLY A 55 5.44 -10.58 5.56
C GLY A 55 4.59 -9.54 4.85
N LEU A 56 3.62 -8.92 5.55
CA LEU A 56 2.81 -7.83 5.00
C LEU A 56 3.63 -6.57 4.73
N VAL A 57 4.53 -6.18 5.64
CA VAL A 57 5.49 -5.08 5.42
C VAL A 57 6.38 -5.38 4.22
N LYS A 58 6.93 -6.59 4.12
CA LYS A 58 7.78 -6.99 2.99
C LYS A 58 7.04 -6.93 1.66
N HIS A 59 5.78 -7.40 1.63
CA HIS A 59 4.88 -7.26 0.47
C HIS A 59 4.72 -5.78 0.06
N THR A 60 4.37 -4.92 1.02
CA THR A 60 4.23 -3.48 0.79
C THR A 60 5.52 -2.87 0.24
N LYS A 61 6.69 -3.20 0.82
CA LYS A 61 8.00 -2.71 0.35
C LYS A 61 8.30 -3.15 -1.08
N VAL A 62 7.97 -4.37 -1.45
CA VAL A 62 8.15 -4.88 -2.82
C VAL A 62 7.21 -4.15 -3.79
N ALA A 63 5.95 -3.92 -3.41
CA ALA A 63 5.02 -3.12 -4.21
C ALA A 63 5.54 -1.69 -4.41
N VAL A 64 6.06 -1.05 -3.35
CA VAL A 64 6.71 0.28 -3.44
C VAL A 64 7.95 0.22 -4.32
N ARG A 65 8.76 -0.84 -4.26
CA ARG A 65 9.95 -0.97 -5.10
C ARG A 65 9.58 -1.08 -6.58
N PHE A 66 8.56 -1.85 -6.94
CA PHE A 66 8.02 -1.86 -8.31
C PHE A 66 7.60 -0.46 -8.76
N ALA A 67 6.85 0.25 -7.92
CA ALA A 67 6.47 1.63 -8.23
C ALA A 67 7.70 2.52 -8.43
N LYS A 68 8.71 2.43 -7.57
CA LYS A 68 9.94 3.22 -7.67
C LYS A 68 10.65 3.01 -9.00
N GLU A 69 10.90 1.77 -9.40
CA GLU A 69 11.55 1.45 -10.68
C GLU A 69 10.77 1.98 -11.89
N LEU A 70 9.44 1.83 -11.87
CA LEU A 70 8.56 2.26 -12.95
C LEU A 70 8.40 3.79 -13.02
N LEU A 71 8.35 4.47 -11.87
CA LEU A 71 8.19 5.92 -11.76
C LEU A 71 9.49 6.69 -12.07
N ASP A 72 10.65 6.09 -11.79
CA ASP A 72 11.96 6.64 -12.12
C ASP A 72 12.29 6.56 -13.60
N ASN A 73 11.74 5.59 -14.31
CA ASN A 73 11.94 5.43 -15.74
C ASN A 73 10.99 6.37 -16.53
N PRO A 74 11.49 7.48 -17.13
CA PRO A 74 10.64 8.43 -17.84
C PRO A 74 9.99 7.85 -19.11
N GLY A 75 10.46 6.71 -19.62
CA GLY A 75 9.85 6.02 -20.75
C GLY A 75 8.64 5.15 -20.39
N LEU A 76 8.41 4.88 -19.10
CA LEU A 76 7.33 4.00 -18.63
C LEU A 76 6.15 4.74 -18.01
N ASN A 77 6.30 6.03 -17.73
CA ASN A 77 5.26 6.82 -17.06
C ASN A 77 5.25 8.28 -17.52
N ASN A 78 4.13 8.96 -17.22
CA ASN A 78 3.95 10.39 -17.47
C ASN A 78 3.38 11.12 -16.24
N PHE A 79 3.74 10.64 -15.04
CA PHE A 79 3.30 11.25 -13.79
C PHE A 79 4.20 12.44 -13.44
N SER A 80 3.59 13.50 -12.92
CA SER A 80 4.31 14.60 -12.27
C SER A 80 4.90 14.13 -10.94
N ASP A 81 5.90 14.84 -10.42
CA ASP A 81 6.49 14.55 -9.11
C ASP A 81 5.45 14.53 -7.99
N ASN A 82 4.45 15.42 -8.05
CA ASN A 82 3.37 15.44 -7.08
C ASN A 82 2.53 14.15 -7.10
N GLU A 83 2.19 13.67 -8.30
CA GLU A 83 1.43 12.44 -8.47
C GLU A 83 2.25 11.21 -8.05
N LYS A 84 3.55 11.20 -8.33
CA LYS A 84 4.47 10.14 -7.89
C LYS A 84 4.49 10.01 -6.37
N ASP A 85 4.58 11.12 -5.66
CA ASP A 85 4.55 11.15 -4.19
C ASP A 85 3.24 10.52 -3.65
N ILE A 86 2.08 10.91 -4.20
CA ILE A 86 0.79 10.36 -3.77
C ILE A 86 0.65 8.86 -4.10
N ILE A 87 1.18 8.40 -5.24
CA ILE A 87 1.20 6.99 -5.61
C ILE A 87 2.03 6.18 -4.60
N ILE A 88 3.21 6.66 -4.22
CA ILE A 88 4.06 5.98 -3.23
C ILE A 88 3.36 5.94 -1.86
N MET A 89 2.76 7.05 -1.42
CA MET A 89 1.96 7.08 -0.18
C MET A 89 0.83 6.05 -0.20
N ALA A 90 0.10 5.97 -1.32
CA ALA A 90 -0.99 5.01 -1.46
C ALA A 90 -0.53 3.57 -1.34
N ILE A 91 0.58 3.21 -1.98
CA ILE A 91 1.10 1.84 -1.94
C ILE A 91 1.66 1.52 -0.55
N VAL A 92 2.25 2.46 0.18
CA VAL A 92 2.67 2.20 1.58
C VAL A 92 1.45 1.87 2.47
N LEU A 93 0.30 2.49 2.21
CA LEU A 93 -0.88 2.42 3.08
C LEU A 93 -1.94 1.39 2.66
N HIS A 94 -1.96 0.93 1.40
CA HIS A 94 -3.12 0.25 0.78
C HIS A 94 -3.69 -0.93 1.57
N ASP A 95 -2.81 -1.70 2.21
CA ASP A 95 -3.10 -2.92 2.96
C ASP A 95 -3.06 -2.70 4.49
N GLY A 96 -2.96 -1.45 4.94
CA GLY A 96 -2.73 -1.06 6.33
C GLY A 96 -3.73 -1.64 7.33
N CYS A 97 -4.98 -1.87 6.88
CA CYS A 97 -6.07 -2.43 7.68
C CYS A 97 -6.52 -3.80 7.17
N LYS A 98 -5.61 -4.63 6.65
CA LYS A 98 -5.92 -5.95 6.02
C LYS A 98 -6.84 -6.85 6.85
N SER A 99 -6.72 -6.82 8.17
CA SER A 99 -7.55 -7.56 9.12
C SER A 99 -8.45 -6.65 9.96
N GLY A 100 -8.85 -5.48 9.44
CA GLY A 100 -9.69 -4.50 10.14
C GLY A 100 -8.93 -3.51 11.05
N ARG A 101 -9.65 -2.59 11.70
CA ARG A 101 -9.03 -1.65 12.67
C ARG A 101 -8.55 -2.38 13.92
N VAL A 102 -9.32 -3.36 14.36
CA VAL A 102 -8.95 -4.35 15.37
C VAL A 102 -8.73 -5.67 14.65
N LYS A 103 -7.63 -6.38 14.97
CA LYS A 103 -7.23 -7.60 14.26
C LYS A 103 -8.33 -8.68 14.30
N GLU A 104 -8.97 -8.90 13.16
CA GLU A 104 -9.88 -10.02 12.93
C GLU A 104 -9.11 -11.30 12.54
N LYS A 105 -9.78 -12.45 12.67
CA LYS A 105 -9.18 -13.76 12.33
C LYS A 105 -8.82 -13.89 10.84
N TYR A 106 -9.58 -13.24 9.97
CA TYR A 106 -9.44 -13.34 8.52
C TYR A 106 -9.23 -11.95 7.90
N THR A 107 -8.71 -11.94 6.68
CA THR A 107 -8.63 -10.71 5.88
C THR A 107 -10.03 -10.16 5.65
N ARG A 108 -10.21 -8.86 5.92
CA ARG A 108 -11.43 -8.15 5.59
C ARG A 108 -11.49 -7.91 4.10
N PHE A 109 -12.59 -8.31 3.46
CA PHE A 109 -12.75 -8.08 2.03
C PHE A 109 -12.71 -6.58 1.68
N ASP A 110 -13.35 -5.77 2.51
CA ASP A 110 -13.47 -4.32 2.38
C ASP A 110 -12.29 -3.54 2.98
N HIS A 111 -11.16 -4.19 3.30
CA HIS A 111 -9.98 -3.51 3.86
C HIS A 111 -9.53 -2.26 3.09
N PRO A 112 -9.66 -2.13 1.75
CA PRO A 112 -9.29 -0.90 1.06
C PRO A 112 -10.13 0.30 1.54
N LEU A 113 -11.43 0.07 1.81
CA LEU A 113 -12.33 1.10 2.33
C LEU A 113 -12.03 1.38 3.81
N VAL A 114 -11.68 0.36 4.59
CA VAL A 114 -11.29 0.53 6.01
C VAL A 114 -10.02 1.39 6.13
N VAL A 115 -9.04 1.23 5.23
CA VAL A 115 -7.87 2.12 5.15
C VAL A 115 -8.30 3.54 4.79
N CYS A 116 -9.18 3.71 3.81
CA CYS A 116 -9.68 5.03 3.42
C CYS A 116 -10.38 5.76 4.58
N GLU A 117 -11.18 5.06 5.40
CA GLU A 117 -11.83 5.68 6.56
C GLU A 117 -10.82 6.13 7.62
N LEU A 118 -9.78 5.32 7.91
CA LEU A 118 -8.67 5.72 8.80
C LEU A 118 -8.00 7.00 8.32
N ILE A 119 -7.73 7.11 7.02
CA ILE A 119 -7.10 8.29 6.41
C ILE A 119 -8.04 9.51 6.51
N LYS A 120 -9.34 9.34 6.29
CA LYS A 120 -10.36 10.40 6.44
C LYS A 120 -10.47 10.91 7.87
N GLU A 121 -10.41 10.04 8.87
CA GLU A 121 -10.36 10.42 10.29
C GLU A 121 -9.14 11.33 10.60
N SER A 122 -8.06 11.19 9.85
CA SER A 122 -6.84 11.98 10.00
C SER A 122 -6.80 13.25 9.16
N ARG A 123 -7.81 13.54 8.32
CA ARG A 123 -7.79 14.61 7.31
C ARG A 123 -7.35 15.97 7.84
N SER A 124 -7.80 16.36 9.04
CA SER A 124 -7.50 17.64 9.67
C SER A 124 -6.04 17.79 10.13
N LYS A 125 -5.30 16.68 10.25
CA LYS A 125 -3.88 16.64 10.62
C LYS A 125 -2.95 16.66 9.40
N LEU A 126 -3.50 16.43 8.20
CA LEU A 126 -2.72 16.29 6.97
C LEU A 126 -2.55 17.61 6.24
N SER A 127 -1.38 17.80 5.64
CA SER A 127 -1.07 18.96 4.79
C SER A 127 -1.52 18.82 3.34
N LEU A 128 -2.00 17.64 2.93
CA LEU A 128 -2.48 17.36 1.58
C LEU A 128 -3.57 18.35 1.13
N THR A 129 -3.49 18.77 -0.13
CA THR A 129 -4.60 19.47 -0.79
C THR A 129 -5.80 18.54 -0.97
N ASP A 130 -6.99 19.09 -1.25
CA ASP A 130 -8.17 18.26 -1.49
C ASP A 130 -8.00 17.36 -2.72
N GLU A 131 -7.31 17.83 -3.76
CA GLU A 131 -7.03 17.03 -4.96
C GLU A 131 -6.10 15.85 -4.65
N GLU A 132 -5.02 16.09 -3.89
CA GLU A 132 -4.07 15.07 -3.46
C GLU A 132 -4.73 14.04 -2.53
N PHE A 133 -5.53 14.51 -1.57
CA PHE A 133 -6.26 13.67 -0.65
C PHE A 133 -7.29 12.79 -1.39
N ASN A 134 -8.05 13.37 -2.31
CA ASN A 134 -9.01 12.63 -3.13
C ASN A 134 -8.32 11.60 -4.04
N LEU A 135 -7.15 11.94 -4.59
CA LEU A 135 -6.34 10.98 -5.35
C LEU A 135 -5.92 9.80 -4.47
N LEU A 136 -5.37 10.06 -3.28
CA LEU A 136 -4.92 9.04 -2.32
C LEU A 136 -6.05 8.04 -2.00
N ILE A 137 -7.22 8.55 -1.60
CA ILE A 137 -8.40 7.73 -1.28
C ILE A 137 -8.87 6.92 -2.49
N ARG A 138 -8.90 7.54 -3.68
CA ARG A 138 -9.37 6.90 -4.92
C ARG A 138 -8.48 5.74 -5.35
N VAL A 139 -7.16 5.89 -5.26
CA VAL A 139 -6.24 4.81 -5.67
C VAL A 139 -6.21 3.68 -4.64
N ILE A 140 -6.25 3.98 -3.33
CA ILE A 140 -6.31 2.94 -2.28
C ILE A 140 -7.59 2.13 -2.40
N SER A 141 -8.75 2.78 -2.49
CA SER A 141 -10.05 2.08 -2.50
C SER A 141 -10.21 1.08 -3.65
N SER A 142 -9.46 1.23 -4.74
CA SER A 142 -9.56 0.40 -5.95
C SER A 142 -8.37 -0.51 -6.21
N HIS A 143 -7.40 -0.57 -5.29
CA HIS A 143 -6.16 -1.32 -5.52
C HIS A 143 -6.37 -2.83 -5.72
N MET A 144 -7.47 -3.38 -5.18
CA MET A 144 -7.86 -4.79 -5.37
C MET A 144 -8.29 -5.13 -6.80
N GLY A 145 -8.39 -4.15 -7.70
CA GLY A 145 -8.59 -4.40 -9.12
C GLY A 145 -9.88 -5.13 -9.44
N ILE A 146 -9.77 -6.25 -10.15
CA ILE A 146 -10.89 -7.11 -10.53
C ILE A 146 -11.46 -7.93 -9.35
N TRP A 147 -10.76 -7.98 -8.20
CA TRP A 147 -11.23 -8.67 -7.00
C TRP A 147 -12.15 -7.77 -6.17
N ASN A 148 -13.30 -7.41 -6.76
CA ASN A 148 -14.20 -6.39 -6.19
C ASN A 148 -15.53 -6.95 -5.63
N LYS A 149 -15.75 -8.26 -5.74
CA LYS A 149 -16.96 -8.94 -5.27
C LYS A 149 -16.74 -9.69 -3.97
N ASP A 150 -17.64 -9.50 -3.02
CA ASP A 150 -17.64 -10.22 -1.73
C ASP A 150 -17.96 -11.72 -1.91
N TYR A 151 -17.98 -12.47 -0.79
CA TYR A 151 -18.28 -13.90 -0.79
C TYR A 151 -19.71 -14.25 -1.28
N ASN A 152 -20.61 -13.27 -1.33
CA ASN A 152 -21.97 -13.40 -1.83
C ASN A 152 -22.10 -12.95 -3.30
N GLY A 153 -21.01 -12.50 -3.93
CA GLY A 153 -20.98 -11.99 -5.30
C GLY A 153 -21.38 -10.53 -5.46
N ASN A 154 -21.56 -9.78 -4.37
CA ASN A 154 -21.92 -8.36 -4.41
C ASN A 154 -20.69 -7.52 -4.74
N GLU A 155 -20.82 -6.56 -5.66
CA GLU A 155 -19.78 -5.57 -5.92
C GLU A 155 -19.70 -4.58 -4.75
N VAL A 156 -18.61 -4.65 -3.99
CA VAL A 156 -18.41 -3.81 -2.79
C VAL A 156 -17.19 -2.91 -2.89
N LEU A 157 -16.26 -3.18 -3.82
CA LEU A 157 -15.09 -2.33 -4.07
C LEU A 157 -15.17 -1.66 -5.45
N PRO A 158 -14.64 -0.44 -5.60
CA PRO A 158 -14.45 0.17 -6.90
C PRO A 158 -13.34 -0.56 -7.69
N ILE A 159 -13.52 -0.70 -9.00
CA ILE A 159 -12.48 -1.18 -9.91
C ILE A 159 -11.64 -0.01 -10.45
N PRO A 160 -10.37 -0.21 -10.84
CA PRO A 160 -9.53 0.82 -11.47
C PRO A 160 -10.12 1.38 -12.77
N LYS A 161 -10.25 2.72 -12.86
CA LYS A 161 -10.82 3.42 -14.03
C LYS A 161 -9.82 4.30 -14.77
N ASP A 162 -8.81 4.81 -14.08
CA ASP A 162 -7.81 5.72 -14.63
C ASP A 162 -6.37 5.17 -14.53
N LYS A 163 -5.40 5.96 -15.03
CA LYS A 163 -3.99 5.58 -15.03
C LYS A 163 -3.41 5.41 -13.62
N TYR A 164 -3.88 6.17 -12.62
CA TYR A 164 -3.36 6.12 -11.26
C TYR A 164 -3.80 4.85 -10.55
N GLN A 165 -5.11 4.54 -10.62
CA GLN A 165 -5.69 3.35 -10.01
C GLN A 165 -5.10 2.08 -10.64
N ARG A 166 -4.94 2.07 -11.97
CA ARG A 166 -4.32 0.93 -12.69
C ARG A 166 -2.85 0.75 -12.29
N PHE A 167 -2.12 1.84 -12.11
CA PHE A 167 -0.71 1.79 -11.73
C PHE A 167 -0.52 1.20 -10.32
N VAL A 168 -1.31 1.68 -9.34
CA VAL A 168 -1.27 1.14 -7.97
C VAL A 168 -1.66 -0.34 -7.95
N HIS A 169 -2.76 -0.71 -8.62
CA HIS A 169 -3.18 -2.10 -8.75
C HIS A 169 -2.09 -2.98 -9.39
N MET A 170 -1.42 -2.50 -10.44
CA MET A 170 -0.35 -3.23 -11.11
C MET A 170 0.83 -3.50 -10.18
N CYS A 171 1.26 -2.52 -9.38
CA CYS A 171 2.38 -2.68 -8.45
C CYS A 171 2.06 -3.72 -7.36
N ASP A 172 0.88 -3.62 -6.75
CA ASP A 172 0.40 -4.60 -5.77
C ASP A 172 0.26 -6.01 -6.41
N TYR A 173 -0.39 -6.09 -7.56
CA TYR A 173 -0.55 -7.33 -8.30
C TYR A 173 0.77 -8.02 -8.63
N LEU A 174 1.79 -7.28 -9.10
CA LEU A 174 3.11 -7.84 -9.41
C LEU A 174 3.84 -8.30 -8.15
N SER A 175 3.78 -7.53 -7.06
CA SER A 175 4.41 -7.91 -5.79
C SER A 175 3.86 -9.19 -5.17
N SER A 176 2.60 -9.53 -5.46
CA SER A 176 1.96 -10.77 -5.02
C SER A 176 2.40 -12.02 -5.80
N LYS A 177 3.18 -11.91 -6.88
CA LYS A 177 3.43 -13.05 -7.79
C LYS A 177 4.50 -13.99 -7.25
N ARG A 178 4.16 -15.27 -7.10
CA ARG A 178 5.05 -16.32 -6.59
C ARG A 178 6.44 -16.41 -7.26
N PHE A 179 6.59 -16.06 -8.54
CA PHE A 179 7.90 -16.12 -9.21
C PHE A 179 8.82 -14.95 -8.85
N ILE A 180 8.30 -13.92 -8.18
CA ILE A 180 9.09 -12.80 -7.68
C ILE A 180 9.82 -13.26 -6.42
N ASP A 181 11.15 -13.33 -6.53
CA ASP A 181 12.05 -13.72 -5.46
C ASP A 181 12.94 -12.54 -5.09
N VAL A 182 12.48 -11.73 -4.14
CA VAL A 182 13.21 -10.56 -3.62
C VAL A 182 13.93 -10.95 -2.35
N ARG A 183 15.22 -10.59 -2.28
CA ARG A 183 16.05 -10.83 -1.10
C ARG A 183 15.91 -9.70 -0.10
N PHE A 184 16.03 -10.04 1.19
CA PHE A 184 15.89 -9.09 2.28
C PHE A 184 17.04 -9.23 3.28
N ASP A 185 17.50 -8.09 3.80
CA ASP A 185 18.32 -8.00 5.01
C ASP A 185 17.41 -7.47 6.13
N GLY A 186 16.89 -8.38 6.96
CA GLY A 186 15.80 -8.07 7.90
C GLY A 186 14.47 -7.83 7.18
N ILE A 187 13.96 -6.60 7.27
CA ILE A 187 12.74 -6.16 6.55
C ILE A 187 13.04 -5.33 5.30
N ASP A 188 14.29 -4.94 5.09
CA ASP A 188 14.68 -4.09 3.96
C ASP A 188 15.12 -4.92 2.77
N ILE A 189 14.76 -4.47 1.57
CA ILE A 189 15.14 -5.13 0.31
C ILE A 189 16.65 -5.01 0.13
N ARG A 190 17.28 -6.14 -0.14
CA ARG A 190 18.71 -6.22 -0.45
C ARG A 190 18.93 -5.88 -1.92
N ASP A 191 19.53 -4.72 -2.17
CA ASP A 191 20.03 -4.29 -3.48
C ASP A 191 21.31 -5.04 -3.88
#